data_AF-A0A4Q3UD01-F1
#
_entry.id   AF-A0A4Q3UD01-F1
#
_cell.length_a   1.000
_cell.length_b   1.000
_cell.length_c   1.000
_cell.angle_alpha   90.00
_cell.angle_beta   90.00
_cell.angle_gamma   90.00
#
_symmetry.space_group_name_H-M   'P 1'
#
loop_
_entity.id
_entity.type
_entity.pdbx_description
1 polymer ?
#
loop_
_entity_poly.entity_id
_entity_poly.type
_entity_poly.pdbx_seq_one_letter_code
_entity_poly.pdbx_strand_id
1 'polypeptide(L)'
;HGVLNTDNMNISGESFDYGPWRWLPAWDANFTAAYFDHSGLYAFGRQPEAINWNCGQLAVALRLLADSEPLIAALNRFGPLYRQAMARRFAWRLGIASQGEDADVALIGAAERHMRERAIGPDAFFFTHRGGRTSADGEFGELLSAYKPAADDTHSLWRENAAPNLIIEEVERVWDAIDKHDDWEPLNQKVAEIRMLGGALKTNSSPPR
;
A
#
# COMPACT_ATOMS: atom_id res chain seq x y z
N HIS A 1 7.44 5.11 3.51
CA HIS A 1 7.73 6.54 3.79
C HIS A 1 9.22 6.84 3.86
N GLY A 2 9.99 6.10 4.66
CA GLY A 2 11.43 6.32 4.82
C GLY A 2 11.82 7.22 6.01
N VAL A 3 10.90 8.06 6.50
CA VAL A 3 11.08 8.90 7.69
C VAL A 3 9.72 9.08 8.38
N LEU A 4 9.42 8.26 9.39
CA LEU A 4 8.17 8.36 10.17
C LEU A 4 8.46 8.93 11.57
N ASN A 5 9.14 10.07 11.62
CA ASN A 5 9.29 10.82 12.85
C ASN A 5 7.93 11.42 13.27
N THR A 6 7.76 11.76 14.55
CA THR A 6 6.49 12.28 15.09
C THR A 6 6.05 13.60 14.46
N ASP A 7 6.99 14.45 14.04
CA ASP A 7 6.74 15.71 13.35
C ASP A 7 6.23 15.53 11.91
N ASN A 8 6.45 14.35 11.32
CA ASN A 8 5.93 13.99 9.99
C ASN A 8 4.56 13.29 10.06
N MET A 9 3.96 13.20 11.25
CA MET A 9 2.62 12.63 11.43
C MET A 9 1.56 13.73 11.37
N ASN A 10 0.78 13.77 10.27
CA ASN A 10 -0.36 14.66 10.17
C ASN A 10 -1.52 14.17 11.06
N ILE A 11 -2.13 15.07 11.83
CA ILE A 11 -3.27 14.76 12.71
C ILE A 11 -4.50 14.25 11.93
N SER A 12 -4.64 14.60 10.66
CA SER A 12 -5.69 14.09 9.77
C SER A 12 -5.49 12.61 9.39
N GLY A 13 -4.29 12.07 9.60
CA GLY A 13 -3.88 10.75 9.12
C GLY A 13 -3.43 10.71 7.66
N GLU A 14 -3.33 11.86 6.98
CA GLU A 14 -2.81 11.94 5.61
C GLU A 14 -1.29 11.75 5.58
N SER A 15 -0.79 11.14 4.50
CA SER A 15 0.66 11.08 4.23
C SER A 15 1.22 12.49 4.05
N PHE A 16 2.39 12.77 4.61
CA PHE A 16 2.97 14.11 4.67
C PHE A 16 4.50 14.05 4.57
N ASP A 17 5.15 15.15 4.17
CA ASP A 17 6.62 15.26 4.07
C ASP A 17 7.32 14.18 3.21
N TYR A 18 7.11 14.27 1.90
CA TYR A 18 7.67 13.34 0.91
C TYR A 18 9.16 13.62 0.64
N GLY A 19 10.03 13.13 1.52
CA GLY A 19 11.49 13.10 1.33
C GLY A 19 11.97 11.81 0.64
N PRO A 20 12.65 10.89 1.36
CA PRO A 20 13.18 9.65 0.79
C PRO A 20 12.11 8.55 0.71
N TRP A 21 10.99 8.83 0.04
CA TRP A 21 9.95 7.84 -0.18
C TRP A 21 10.32 6.91 -1.35
N ARG A 22 9.84 5.67 -1.31
CA ARG A 22 10.01 4.68 -2.37
C ARG A 22 8.79 3.76 -2.43
N TRP A 23 8.36 3.41 -3.63
CA TRP A 23 7.49 2.25 -3.85
C TRP A 23 8.33 0.98 -3.94
N LEU A 24 7.72 -0.15 -3.58
CA LEU A 24 8.40 -1.45 -3.57
C LEU A 24 8.54 -2.01 -4.99
N PRO A 25 9.77 -2.26 -5.48
CA PRO A 25 9.96 -2.99 -6.73
C PRO A 25 9.61 -4.49 -6.60
N ALA A 26 9.83 -5.05 -5.41
CA ALA A 26 9.48 -6.41 -5.03
C ALA A 26 8.96 -6.44 -3.58
N TRP A 27 8.17 -7.45 -3.21
CA TRP A 27 7.67 -7.60 -1.85
C TRP A 27 8.79 -7.99 -0.87
N ASP A 28 9.31 -7.00 -0.15
CA ASP A 28 10.33 -7.15 0.88
C ASP A 28 9.98 -6.34 2.13
N ALA A 29 9.75 -7.03 3.25
CA ALA A 29 9.44 -6.42 4.54
C ALA A 29 10.62 -5.62 5.12
N ASN A 30 11.85 -5.96 4.74
CA ASN A 30 13.06 -5.29 5.21
C ASN A 30 13.47 -4.10 4.34
N PHE A 31 12.75 -3.85 3.24
CA PHE A 31 13.08 -2.76 2.33
C PHE A 31 13.02 -1.40 3.04
N THR A 32 14.14 -0.67 2.98
CA THR A 32 14.26 0.70 3.47
C THR A 32 14.27 1.68 2.30
N ALA A 33 13.48 2.74 2.41
CA ALA A 33 13.42 3.77 1.37
C ALA A 33 14.53 4.81 1.52
N ALA A 34 14.94 5.09 2.76
CA ALA A 34 15.99 6.03 3.09
C ALA A 34 17.36 5.33 3.11
N TYR A 35 18.30 5.81 2.29
CA TYR A 35 19.67 5.28 2.22
C TYR A 35 20.44 5.36 3.54
N PHE A 36 20.03 6.25 4.43
CA PHE A 36 20.63 6.46 5.76
C PHE A 36 19.96 5.64 6.88
N ASP A 37 18.87 4.92 6.61
CA ASP A 37 18.21 4.06 7.59
C ASP A 37 18.92 2.70 7.68
N HIS A 38 20.13 2.71 8.23
CA HIS A 38 20.97 1.50 8.35
C HIS A 38 20.42 0.49 9.37
N SER A 39 19.58 0.92 10.31
CA SER A 39 18.97 0.06 11.33
C SER A 39 17.61 -0.50 10.90
N GLY A 40 17.08 -0.05 9.76
CA GLY A 40 15.76 -0.43 9.27
C GLY A 40 14.64 0.02 10.21
N LEU A 41 14.79 1.18 10.87
CA LEU A 41 13.77 1.74 11.75
C LEU A 41 12.44 1.94 11.02
N TYR A 42 12.50 2.37 9.76
CA TYR A 42 11.35 2.66 8.90
C TYR A 42 11.24 1.71 7.71
N ALA A 43 11.83 0.51 7.83
CA ALA A 43 11.65 -0.57 6.86
C ALA A 43 10.15 -0.83 6.62
N PHE A 44 9.79 -1.23 5.39
CA PHE A 44 8.41 -1.37 4.95
C PHE A 44 7.52 -2.15 5.94
N GLY A 45 7.95 -3.33 6.37
CA GLY A 45 7.20 -4.18 7.30
C GLY A 45 7.11 -3.63 8.72
N ARG A 46 7.93 -2.65 9.10
CA ARG A 46 7.95 -2.03 10.43
C ARG A 46 7.17 -0.73 10.53
N GLN A 47 6.72 -0.16 9.41
CA GLN A 47 5.97 1.11 9.42
C GLN A 47 4.70 1.07 10.30
N PRO A 48 3.90 -0.02 10.35
CA PRO A 48 2.74 -0.08 11.25
C PRO A 48 3.12 0.05 12.73
N GLU A 49 4.22 -0.58 13.14
CA GLU A 49 4.75 -0.50 14.51
C GLU A 49 5.23 0.92 14.83
N ALA A 50 5.97 1.55 13.91
CA ALA A 50 6.43 2.93 14.07
C ALA A 50 5.26 3.92 14.20
N ILE A 51 4.20 3.74 13.42
CA ILE A 51 2.99 4.58 13.51
C ILE A 51 2.28 4.36 14.86
N ASN A 52 2.14 3.11 15.32
CA ASN A 52 1.55 2.83 16.63
C ASN A 52 2.36 3.49 17.76
N TRP A 53 3.69 3.44 17.69
CA TRP A 53 4.57 4.11 18.64
C TRP A 53 4.36 5.64 18.61
N ASN A 54 4.27 6.26 17.43
CA ASN A 54 3.97 7.68 17.29
C ASN A 54 2.60 8.07 17.88
N CYS A 55 1.56 7.24 17.69
CA CYS A 55 0.27 7.44 18.36
C CYS A 55 0.41 7.40 19.89
N GLY A 56 1.28 6.53 20.42
CA GLY A 56 1.62 6.50 21.84
C GLY A 56 2.23 7.82 22.33
N GLN A 57 3.16 8.39 21.56
CA GLN A 57 3.75 9.70 21.87
C GLN A 57 2.70 10.82 21.87
N LEU A 58 1.77 10.81 20.92
CA LEU A 58 0.64 11.74 20.91
C LEU A 58 -0.24 11.58 22.15
N ALA A 59 -0.56 10.34 22.54
CA ALA A 59 -1.32 10.08 23.75
C ALA A 59 -0.61 10.60 25.01
N VAL A 60 0.70 10.46 25.12
CA VAL A 60 1.49 11.04 26.23
C VAL A 60 1.33 12.55 26.27
N ALA A 61 1.41 13.24 25.13
CA ALA A 61 1.24 14.69 25.06
C ALA A 61 -0.18 15.14 25.49
N LEU A 62 -1.21 14.34 25.19
CA LEU A 62 -2.60 14.63 25.54
C LEU A 62 -2.94 14.39 27.03
N ARG A 63 -2.03 13.82 27.83
CA ARG A 63 -2.26 13.59 29.26
C ARG A 63 -2.47 14.85 30.09
N LEU A 64 -2.10 16.01 29.58
CA LEU A 64 -2.39 17.30 30.20
C LEU A 64 -3.89 17.66 30.13
N LEU A 65 -4.64 17.01 29.24
CA LEU A 65 -6.03 17.31 28.92
C LEU A 65 -7.00 16.14 29.22
N ALA A 66 -6.48 14.92 29.36
CA ALA A 66 -7.29 13.71 29.59
C ALA A 66 -6.56 12.70 30.48
N ASP A 67 -7.35 11.91 31.22
CA ASP A 67 -6.84 10.79 32.01
C ASP A 67 -6.24 9.69 31.12
N SER A 68 -5.38 8.85 31.72
CA SER A 68 -4.65 7.83 30.96
C SER A 68 -5.54 6.69 30.46
N GLU A 69 -6.57 6.32 31.21
CA GLU A 69 -7.47 5.20 30.87
C GLU A 69 -8.14 5.33 29.49
N PRO A 70 -8.82 6.44 29.13
CA PRO A 70 -9.41 6.59 27.80
C PRO A 70 -8.38 6.64 26.67
N LEU A 71 -7.19 7.19 26.93
CA LEU A 71 -6.09 7.25 25.95
C LEU A 71 -5.53 5.86 25.65
N ILE A 72 -5.32 5.04 26.69
CA ILE A 72 -4.89 3.64 26.56
C ILE A 72 -5.96 2.82 25.83
N ALA A 73 -7.23 3.00 26.18
CA ALA A 73 -8.34 2.34 25.50
C ALA A 73 -8.38 2.69 23.99
N ALA A 74 -8.10 3.94 23.63
CA ALA A 74 -7.99 4.35 22.23
C ALA A 74 -6.80 3.70 21.50
N LEU A 75 -5.60 3.70 22.11
CA LEU A 75 -4.40 3.08 21.54
C LEU A 75 -4.56 1.57 21.31
N ASN A 76 -5.21 0.86 22.23
CA ASN A 76 -5.45 -0.58 22.11
C ASN A 76 -6.31 -0.96 20.89
N ARG A 77 -7.00 0.00 20.27
CA ARG A 77 -7.76 -0.22 19.04
C ARG A 77 -6.88 -0.23 17.79
N PHE A 78 -5.63 0.24 17.85
CA PHE A 78 -4.75 0.34 16.68
C PHE A 78 -4.60 -1.01 15.95
N GLY A 79 -4.19 -2.06 16.67
CA GLY A 79 -3.97 -3.38 16.08
C GLY A 79 -5.20 -3.96 15.37
N PRO A 80 -6.37 -4.06 16.04
CA PRO A 80 -7.60 -4.50 15.41
C PRO A 80 -8.03 -3.64 14.21
N LEU A 81 -7.97 -2.31 14.34
CA LEU A 81 -8.34 -1.40 13.24
C LEU A 81 -7.40 -1.53 12.05
N TYR A 82 -6.10 -1.68 12.28
CA TYR A 82 -5.10 -1.89 11.24
C TYR A 82 -5.36 -3.19 10.47
N ARG A 83 -5.57 -4.31 11.18
CA ARG A 83 -5.89 -5.61 10.54
C ARG A 83 -7.15 -5.53 9.69
N GLN A 84 -8.22 -4.95 10.23
CA GLN A 84 -9.48 -4.77 9.50
C GLN A 84 -9.30 -3.86 8.28
N ALA A 85 -8.55 -2.76 8.41
CA ALA A 85 -8.28 -1.87 7.30
C ALA A 85 -7.46 -2.55 6.20
N MET A 86 -6.44 -3.33 6.58
CA MET A 86 -5.63 -4.11 5.65
C MET A 86 -6.46 -5.14 4.88
N ALA A 87 -7.26 -5.95 5.58
CA ALA A 87 -8.17 -6.92 4.94
C ALA A 87 -9.09 -6.23 3.91
N ARG A 88 -9.78 -5.17 4.33
CA ARG A 88 -10.69 -4.39 3.44
C ARG A 88 -9.95 -3.83 2.23
N ARG A 89 -8.76 -3.24 2.43
CA ARG A 89 -7.98 -2.61 1.36
C ARG A 89 -7.39 -3.63 0.39
N PHE A 90 -6.91 -4.76 0.89
CA PHE A 90 -6.32 -5.81 0.07
C PHE A 90 -7.38 -6.46 -0.83
N ALA A 91 -8.53 -6.83 -0.27
CA ALA A 91 -9.66 -7.36 -1.04
C ALA A 91 -10.16 -6.36 -2.09
N TRP A 92 -10.30 -5.07 -1.73
CA TRP A 92 -10.68 -4.02 -2.68
C TRP A 92 -9.65 -3.84 -3.81
N ARG A 93 -8.36 -3.85 -3.49
CA ARG A 93 -7.28 -3.70 -4.48
C ARG A 93 -7.24 -4.90 -5.43
N LEU A 94 -7.42 -6.12 -4.91
CA LEU A 94 -7.65 -7.34 -5.68
C LEU A 94 -9.00 -7.35 -6.40
N GLY A 95 -9.94 -6.48 -6.09
CA GLY A 95 -11.25 -6.46 -6.76
C GLY A 95 -12.09 -7.71 -6.47
N ILE A 96 -12.01 -8.23 -5.25
CA ILE A 96 -12.75 -9.43 -4.79
C ILE A 96 -13.64 -9.10 -3.60
N ALA A 97 -14.73 -9.87 -3.43
CA ALA A 97 -15.63 -9.72 -2.30
C ALA A 97 -15.01 -10.33 -1.04
N SER A 98 -14.91 -9.54 0.03
CA SER A 98 -14.45 -10.03 1.34
C SER A 98 -15.27 -11.24 1.81
N GLN A 99 -14.59 -12.22 2.41
CA GLN A 99 -15.23 -13.39 3.04
C GLN A 99 -15.17 -13.36 4.57
N GLY A 100 -14.77 -12.23 5.14
CA GLY A 100 -14.53 -12.06 6.57
C GLY A 100 -13.05 -11.94 6.90
N GLU A 101 -12.76 -11.36 8.08
CA GLU A 101 -11.40 -10.97 8.48
C GLU A 101 -10.41 -12.15 8.43
N ASP A 102 -10.77 -13.31 8.98
CA ASP A 102 -9.86 -14.46 9.06
C ASP A 102 -9.47 -15.02 7.68
N ALA A 103 -10.46 -15.16 6.79
CA ALA A 103 -10.23 -15.62 5.42
C ALA A 103 -9.37 -14.61 4.63
N ASP A 104 -9.68 -13.32 4.76
CA ASP A 104 -8.96 -12.26 4.06
C ASP A 104 -7.52 -12.14 4.58
N VAL A 105 -7.27 -12.32 5.88
CA VAL A 105 -5.93 -12.35 6.48
C VAL A 105 -5.14 -13.56 5.98
N ALA A 106 -5.77 -14.74 5.88
CA ALA A 106 -5.12 -15.92 5.31
C ALA A 106 -4.72 -15.70 3.84
N LEU A 107 -5.60 -15.10 3.05
CA LEU A 107 -5.33 -14.73 1.66
C LEU A 107 -4.18 -13.72 1.55
N ILE A 108 -4.14 -12.69 2.41
CA ILE A 108 -3.03 -11.72 2.47
C ILE A 108 -1.72 -12.46 2.73
N GLY A 109 -1.66 -13.32 3.76
CA GLY A 109 -0.44 -14.05 4.07
C GLY A 109 0.06 -14.92 2.90
N ALA A 110 -0.85 -15.59 2.19
CA ALA A 110 -0.52 -16.37 1.01
C ALA A 110 -0.05 -15.48 -0.17
N ALA A 111 -0.69 -14.33 -0.37
CA ALA A 111 -0.28 -13.35 -1.38
C ALA A 111 1.12 -12.77 -1.10
N GLU A 112 1.41 -12.44 0.15
CA GLU A 112 2.74 -11.95 0.57
C GLU A 112 3.83 -13.00 0.35
N ARG A 113 3.53 -14.28 0.65
CA ARG A 113 4.42 -15.41 0.31
C ARG A 113 4.66 -15.49 -1.20
N HIS A 114 3.58 -15.50 -1.97
CA HIS A 114 3.62 -15.60 -3.43
C HIS A 114 4.45 -14.46 -4.06
N MET A 115 4.24 -13.21 -3.62
CA MET A 115 5.02 -12.08 -4.11
C MET A 115 6.50 -12.17 -3.74
N ARG A 116 6.81 -12.56 -2.49
CA ARG A 116 8.20 -12.67 -2.02
C ARG A 116 8.97 -13.75 -2.76
N GLU A 117 8.40 -14.94 -2.91
CA GLU A 117 9.06 -16.08 -3.57
C GLU A 117 9.33 -15.84 -5.05
N ARG A 118 8.55 -14.96 -5.69
CA ARG A 118 8.66 -14.63 -7.11
C ARG A 118 9.28 -13.25 -7.37
N ALA A 119 9.71 -12.54 -6.32
CA ALA A 119 10.19 -11.17 -6.39
C ALA A 119 9.25 -10.21 -7.14
N ILE A 120 7.94 -10.33 -6.91
CA ILE A 120 6.90 -9.51 -7.56
C ILE A 120 6.60 -8.29 -6.67
N GLY A 121 6.52 -7.10 -7.28
CA GLY A 121 6.10 -5.87 -6.63
C GLY A 121 4.57 -5.79 -6.44
N PRO A 122 4.08 -5.02 -5.44
CA PRO A 122 2.65 -4.93 -5.16
C PRO A 122 1.80 -4.50 -6.36
N ASP A 123 2.24 -3.50 -7.14
CA ASP A 123 1.46 -2.97 -8.27
C ASP A 123 1.26 -4.02 -9.36
N ALA A 124 2.33 -4.75 -9.72
CA ALA A 124 2.27 -5.82 -10.70
C ALA A 124 1.39 -6.99 -10.21
N PHE A 125 1.50 -7.35 -8.93
CA PHE A 125 0.69 -8.39 -8.31
C PHE A 125 -0.81 -8.06 -8.35
N PHE A 126 -1.20 -6.90 -7.82
CA PHE A 126 -2.62 -6.52 -7.78
C PHE A 126 -3.19 -6.34 -9.18
N PHE A 127 -2.41 -5.80 -10.11
CA PHE A 127 -2.84 -5.64 -11.50
C PHE A 127 -3.12 -7.01 -12.15
N THR A 128 -2.19 -7.95 -12.05
CA THR A 128 -2.28 -9.29 -12.65
C THR A 128 -3.45 -10.11 -12.09
N HIS A 129 -3.67 -10.04 -10.77
CA HIS A 129 -4.65 -10.89 -10.09
C HIS A 129 -5.98 -10.19 -9.80
N ARG A 130 -6.16 -8.93 -10.22
CA ARG A 130 -7.42 -8.21 -10.01
C ARG A 130 -8.61 -9.01 -10.56
N GLY A 131 -9.69 -9.07 -9.81
CA GLY A 131 -10.92 -9.80 -10.15
C GLY A 131 -10.75 -11.31 -10.18
N GLY A 132 -9.63 -11.86 -9.69
CA GLY A 132 -9.32 -13.29 -9.80
C GLY A 132 -9.03 -13.76 -11.23
N ARG A 133 -8.66 -12.83 -12.14
CA ARG A 133 -8.55 -13.09 -13.59
C ARG A 133 -7.45 -14.07 -13.98
N THR A 134 -6.36 -14.07 -13.23
CA THR A 134 -5.23 -14.96 -13.48
C THR A 134 -5.22 -16.03 -12.41
N SER A 135 -5.36 -17.29 -12.84
CA SER A 135 -5.14 -18.46 -11.99
C SER A 135 -3.69 -18.45 -11.52
N ALA A 136 -3.47 -17.94 -10.31
CA ALA A 136 -2.22 -18.16 -9.61
C ALA A 136 -2.11 -19.64 -9.24
N ASP A 137 -0.88 -20.10 -9.03
CA ASP A 137 -0.58 -21.43 -8.53
C ASP A 137 -0.34 -21.41 -7.01
N GLY A 138 -0.28 -22.62 -6.44
CA GLY A 138 -0.06 -22.84 -5.02
C GLY A 138 -1.17 -22.30 -4.13
N GLU A 139 -0.83 -22.13 -2.85
CA GLU A 139 -1.77 -21.75 -1.79
C GLU A 139 -2.53 -20.45 -2.10
N PHE A 140 -1.85 -19.43 -2.67
CA PHE A 140 -2.50 -18.17 -3.02
C PHE A 140 -3.58 -18.36 -4.09
N GLY A 141 -3.29 -19.13 -5.15
CA GLY A 141 -4.26 -19.43 -6.18
C GLY A 141 -5.46 -20.23 -5.68
N GLU A 142 -5.21 -21.23 -4.85
CA GLU A 142 -6.25 -22.05 -4.21
C GLU A 142 -7.19 -21.17 -3.36
N LEU A 143 -6.63 -20.32 -2.48
CA LEU A 143 -7.42 -19.41 -1.66
C LEU A 143 -8.18 -18.40 -2.52
N LEU A 144 -7.53 -17.77 -3.50
CA LEU A 144 -8.15 -16.78 -4.37
C LEU A 144 -9.32 -17.36 -5.17
N SER A 145 -9.24 -18.63 -5.58
CA SER A 145 -10.31 -19.30 -6.35
C SER A 145 -11.65 -19.40 -5.61
N ALA A 146 -11.62 -19.34 -4.27
CA ALA A 146 -12.83 -19.32 -3.45
C ALA A 146 -13.53 -17.96 -3.46
N TYR A 147 -12.83 -16.89 -3.83
CA TYR A 147 -13.33 -15.52 -3.79
C TYR A 147 -14.15 -15.17 -5.03
N LYS A 148 -15.26 -14.45 -4.81
CA LYS A 148 -16.07 -13.91 -5.92
C LYS A 148 -15.47 -12.59 -6.39
N PRO A 149 -15.38 -12.33 -7.70
CA PRO A 149 -15.05 -11.02 -8.21
C PRO A 149 -16.06 -9.97 -7.69
N ALA A 150 -15.54 -8.82 -7.25
CA ALA A 150 -16.33 -7.66 -6.81
C ALA A 150 -16.02 -6.39 -7.60
N ALA A 151 -15.04 -6.44 -8.49
CA ALA A 151 -14.74 -5.37 -9.43
C ALA A 151 -14.84 -5.88 -10.87
N ASP A 152 -15.26 -4.99 -11.75
CA ASP A 152 -15.24 -5.20 -13.18
C ASP A 152 -13.81 -5.04 -13.74
N ASP A 153 -13.51 -5.78 -14.80
CA ASP A 153 -12.26 -5.75 -15.56
C ASP A 153 -12.43 -5.19 -16.98
N THR A 154 -13.59 -4.60 -17.30
CA THR A 154 -13.89 -4.04 -18.62
C THR A 154 -13.01 -2.85 -19.03
N HIS A 155 -12.43 -2.12 -18.07
CA HIS A 155 -11.56 -0.99 -18.38
C HIS A 155 -10.34 -1.45 -19.20
N SER A 156 -10.03 -0.75 -20.30
CA SER A 156 -8.97 -1.14 -21.25
C SER A 156 -7.60 -1.33 -20.61
N LEU A 157 -7.28 -0.50 -19.61
CA LEU A 157 -6.09 -0.61 -18.75
C LEU A 157 -5.80 -2.06 -18.32
N TRP A 158 -6.82 -2.83 -17.97
CA TRP A 158 -6.64 -4.18 -17.46
C TRP A 158 -6.17 -5.20 -18.51
N ARG A 159 -6.09 -4.80 -19.78
CA ARG A 159 -5.56 -5.57 -20.92
C ARG A 159 -4.14 -5.14 -21.30
N GLU A 160 -3.57 -4.13 -20.63
CA GLU A 160 -2.20 -3.71 -20.83
C GLU A 160 -1.21 -4.72 -20.24
N ASN A 161 0.03 -4.71 -20.74
CA ASN A 161 1.05 -5.69 -20.36
C ASN A 161 1.74 -5.38 -19.02
N ALA A 162 1.59 -4.17 -18.49
CA ALA A 162 2.28 -3.73 -17.29
C ALA A 162 1.40 -2.78 -16.46
N ALA A 163 1.53 -2.88 -15.14
CA ALA A 163 0.87 -1.97 -14.22
C ALA A 163 1.56 -0.59 -14.22
N PRO A 164 0.80 0.52 -14.30
CA PRO A 164 1.32 1.82 -13.92
C PRO A 164 1.92 1.76 -12.51
N ASN A 165 3.14 2.26 -12.36
CA ASN A 165 3.89 2.23 -11.11
C ASN A 165 4.75 3.49 -10.97
N LEU A 166 5.32 3.66 -9.78
CA LEU A 166 6.15 4.80 -9.40
C LEU A 166 7.45 4.32 -8.71
N ILE A 167 7.98 3.16 -9.11
CA ILE A 167 9.30 2.73 -8.62
C ILE A 167 10.35 3.80 -8.94
N ILE A 168 11.44 3.84 -8.17
CA ILE A 168 12.34 4.99 -8.21
C ILE A 168 12.98 5.21 -9.58
N GLU A 169 13.26 4.13 -10.30
CA GLU A 169 13.84 4.19 -11.64
C GLU A 169 12.91 4.92 -12.62
N GLU A 170 11.59 4.75 -12.49
CA GLU A 170 10.60 5.47 -13.31
C GLU A 170 10.54 6.96 -12.93
N VAL A 171 10.70 7.30 -11.66
CA VAL A 171 10.71 8.68 -11.18
C VAL A 171 11.98 9.39 -11.60
N GLU A 172 13.14 8.73 -11.47
CA GLU A 172 14.43 9.23 -11.92
C GLU A 172 14.45 9.44 -13.43
N ARG A 173 13.84 8.55 -14.22
CA ARG A 173 13.67 8.75 -15.67
C ARG A 173 12.88 10.03 -16.00
N VAL A 174 11.82 10.31 -15.24
CA VAL A 174 11.02 11.54 -15.41
C VAL A 174 11.86 12.77 -15.02
N TRP A 175 12.59 12.71 -13.92
CA TRP A 175 13.46 13.81 -13.48
C TRP A 175 14.61 14.07 -14.45
N ASP A 176 15.23 13.02 -14.98
CA ASP A 176 16.32 13.12 -15.95
C ASP A 176 15.87 13.85 -17.22
N ALA A 177 14.66 13.60 -17.70
CA ALA A 177 14.11 14.30 -18.86
C ALA A 177 13.91 15.81 -18.59
N ILE A 178 13.43 16.15 -17.40
CA ILE A 178 13.24 17.55 -17.00
C ILE A 178 14.59 18.25 -16.80
N ASP A 179 15.51 17.64 -16.04
CA ASP A 179 16.81 18.26 -15.69
C ASP A 179 17.72 18.44 -16.91
N LYS A 180 17.82 17.41 -17.77
CA LYS A 180 18.76 17.42 -18.90
C LYS A 180 18.19 18.09 -20.14
N HIS A 181 16.87 18.13 -20.29
CA HIS A 181 16.22 18.50 -21.55
C HIS A 181 15.04 19.48 -21.40
N ASP A 182 14.67 19.89 -20.18
CA ASP A 182 13.44 20.67 -19.90
C ASP A 182 12.19 20.03 -20.52
N ASP A 183 12.18 18.69 -20.61
CA ASP A 183 11.07 17.92 -21.16
C ASP A 183 10.13 17.46 -20.04
N TRP A 184 8.96 18.09 -20.00
CA TRP A 184 7.91 17.83 -19.01
C TRP A 184 6.91 16.76 -19.46
N GLU A 185 7.00 16.28 -20.71
CA GLU A 185 6.04 15.32 -21.24
C GLU A 185 6.04 13.98 -20.48
N PRO A 186 7.19 13.39 -20.09
CA PRO A 186 7.20 12.16 -19.30
C PRO A 186 6.46 12.29 -17.96
N LEU A 187 6.53 13.46 -17.32
CA LEU A 187 5.78 13.73 -16.08
C LEU A 187 4.27 13.75 -16.36
N ASN A 188 3.84 14.49 -17.39
CA ASN A 188 2.43 14.57 -17.76
C ASN A 188 1.85 13.19 -18.10
N GLN A 189 2.60 12.40 -18.87
CA GLN A 189 2.24 11.04 -19.19
C GLN A 189 2.13 10.16 -17.93
N LYS A 190 3.12 10.21 -17.03
CA LYS A 190 3.09 9.43 -15.79
C LYS A 190 1.89 9.82 -14.91
N VAL A 191 1.58 11.11 -14.81
CA VAL A 191 0.39 11.59 -14.07
C VAL A 191 -0.89 11.07 -14.71
N ALA A 192 -0.98 11.06 -16.05
CA ALA A 192 -2.13 10.52 -16.76
C ALA A 192 -2.29 9.00 -16.53
N GLU A 193 -1.21 8.23 -16.58
CA GLU A 193 -1.20 6.78 -16.27
C GLU A 193 -1.73 6.48 -14.85
N ILE A 194 -1.23 7.21 -13.84
CA ILE A 194 -1.67 7.02 -12.45
C ILE A 194 -3.13 7.45 -12.25
N ARG A 195 -3.58 8.52 -12.91
CA ARG A 195 -5.00 8.92 -12.91
C ARG A 195 -5.89 7.89 -13.57
N MET A 196 -5.44 7.30 -14.68
CA MET A 196 -6.16 6.23 -15.37
C MET A 196 -6.30 5.00 -14.46
N LEU A 197 -5.22 4.58 -13.80
CA LEU A 197 -5.28 3.52 -12.79
C LEU A 197 -6.26 3.86 -11.67
N GLY A 198 -6.21 5.09 -11.15
CA GLY A 198 -7.15 5.57 -10.14
C GLY A 198 -8.62 5.53 -10.61
N GLY A 199 -8.88 5.88 -11.87
CA GLY A 199 -10.20 5.78 -12.50
C GLY A 199 -10.67 4.34 -12.60
N ALA A 200 -9.82 3.46 -13.15
CA ALA A 200 -10.11 2.04 -13.33
C ALA A 200 -10.40 1.31 -12.00
N LEU A 201 -9.74 1.72 -10.91
CA LEU A 201 -10.01 1.19 -9.57
C LEU A 201 -11.35 1.65 -8.98
N LYS A 202 -11.79 2.86 -9.32
CA LYS A 202 -13.03 3.47 -8.81
C LYS A 202 -14.28 3.05 -9.57
N THR A 203 -14.14 2.55 -10.81
CA THR A 203 -15.25 1.98 -11.57
C THR A 203 -15.95 0.91 -10.74
N ASN A 204 -17.16 1.24 -10.26
CA ASN A 204 -18.08 0.39 -9.49
C ASN A 204 -17.70 0.03 -8.03
N SER A 205 -16.60 0.57 -7.47
CA SER A 205 -16.37 0.50 -6.02
C SER A 205 -15.51 1.68 -5.53
N SER A 206 -16.02 2.44 -4.55
CA SER A 206 -15.17 3.39 -3.84
C SER A 206 -14.21 2.63 -2.92
N PRO A 207 -12.99 3.16 -2.67
CA PRO A 207 -12.12 2.59 -1.65
C PRO A 207 -12.90 2.55 -0.32
N PRO A 208 -12.99 1.40 0.38
CA PRO A 208 -13.73 1.32 1.64
C PRO A 208 -13.19 2.35 2.64
N ARG A 209 -14.04 3.04 3.40
CA ARG A 209 -13.53 3.96 4.44
C ARG A 209 -12.94 3.19 5.63
#